data_AF-A0A6N9S695-F1
#
_entry.id   AF-A0A6N9S695-F1
#
_cell.length_a   1.000
_cell.length_b   1.000
_cell.length_c   1.000
_cell.angle_alpha   90.00
_cell.angle_beta   90.00
_cell.angle_gamma   90.00
#
_symmetry.space_group_name_H-M   'P 1'
#
loop_
_entity.id
_entity.type
_entity.pdbx_description
1 polymer ?
#
loop_
_entity_poly.entity_id
_entity_poly.type
_entity_poly.pdbx_seq_one_letter_code
_entity_poly.pdbx_strand_id
1 'polypeptide(L)'
;VLADGGAWFAQQISQRIRDKIGESVDLSALQEALWALVWQGVITSDIWAPLRALTRSSSNARTSTRRSHRARRGRPVYAQPVSPRVSYNTPNLAGRWSLLQVEPLNDTERMLALAENMLDRYGIISRQAVIAENIPGGFPSMQTLCRSMEDSGRIMRGRFVEGLGGAQFAERLTIDRLRDL
;
A
#
# COMPACT_ATOMS: atom_id res chain seq x y z
N VAL A 1 0.38 6.22 19.66
CA VAL A 1 -0.82 6.96 19.20
C VAL A 1 -1.81 6.04 18.50
N LEU A 2 -1.43 5.38 17.40
CA LEU A 2 -2.32 4.41 16.72
C LEU A 2 -2.36 3.03 17.41
N ALA A 3 -1.29 2.66 18.11
CA ALA A 3 -1.23 1.45 18.95
C ALA A 3 -2.20 1.47 20.14
N ASP A 4 -2.74 2.63 20.51
CA ASP A 4 -3.75 2.77 21.56
C ASP A 4 -5.15 2.30 21.10
N GLY A 5 -5.25 1.76 19.88
CA GLY A 5 -6.46 1.23 19.27
C GLY A 5 -7.32 2.29 18.56
N GLY A 6 -8.25 1.79 17.73
CA GLY A 6 -9.24 2.59 17.01
C GLY A 6 -8.76 3.19 15.68
N ALA A 7 -9.69 3.90 15.02
CA ALA A 7 -9.46 4.61 13.77
C ALA A 7 -9.70 6.11 13.99
N TRP A 8 -8.76 6.96 13.56
CA TRP A 8 -8.72 8.38 13.92
C TRP A 8 -8.58 9.26 12.69
N PHE A 9 -9.24 10.42 12.68
CA PHE A 9 -8.99 11.44 11.66
C PHE A 9 -7.60 12.07 11.86
N ALA A 10 -6.97 12.58 10.80
CA ALA A 10 -5.62 13.18 10.88
C ALA A 10 -5.51 14.30 11.93
N GLN A 11 -6.57 15.12 12.10
CA GLN A 11 -6.63 16.13 13.17
C GLN A 11 -6.62 15.52 14.58
N GLN A 12 -7.29 14.39 14.78
CA GLN A 12 -7.31 13.70 16.07
C GLN A 12 -5.95 13.05 16.35
N ILE A 13 -5.26 12.56 15.32
CA ILE A 13 -3.91 12.01 15.43
C ILE A 13 -2.93 13.12 15.81
N SER A 14 -2.98 14.30 15.17
CA SER A 14 -2.10 15.42 15.52
C SER A 14 -2.34 15.93 16.94
N GLN A 15 -3.60 15.99 17.38
CA GLN A 15 -3.93 16.34 18.76
C GLN A 15 -3.35 15.31 19.75
N ARG A 16 -3.53 14.02 19.49
CA ARG A 16 -2.98 12.95 20.35
C ARG A 16 -1.45 12.92 20.37
N ILE A 17 -0.80 13.25 19.26
CA ILE A 17 0.67 13.41 19.24
C ILE A 17 1.08 14.56 20.16
N ARG A 18 0.39 15.71 20.08
CA ARG A 18 0.64 16.85 20.96
C ARG A 18 0.42 16.49 22.43
N ASP A 19 -0.66 15.79 22.75
CA ASP A 19 -0.99 15.41 24.12
C ASP A 19 0.04 14.43 24.72
N LYS A 20 0.64 13.55 23.88
CA LYS A 20 1.62 12.55 24.33
C LYS A 20 3.07 13.02 24.31
N ILE A 21 3.47 13.80 23.30
CA ILE A 21 4.86 14.18 23.03
C ILE A 21 5.12 15.65 23.42
N GLY A 22 4.07 16.46 23.60
CA GLY A 22 4.18 17.89 23.90
C GLY A 22 4.50 18.77 22.69
N GLU A 23 4.78 18.18 21.53
CA GLU A 23 5.15 18.89 20.31
C GLU A 23 4.00 18.97 19.29
N SER A 24 3.90 20.10 18.60
CA SER A 24 3.01 20.24 17.45
C SER A 24 3.70 19.76 16.18
N VAL A 25 3.12 18.74 15.53
CA VAL A 25 3.61 18.24 14.23
C VAL A 25 2.99 19.03 13.09
N ASP A 26 3.82 19.41 12.12
CA ASP A 26 3.36 20.03 10.88
C ASP A 26 2.53 19.05 10.02
N LEU A 27 1.58 19.59 9.26
CA LEU A 27 0.66 18.79 8.44
C LEU A 27 1.40 17.97 7.37
N SER A 28 2.46 18.55 6.76
CA SER A 28 3.25 17.86 5.73
C SER A 28 4.00 16.66 6.33
N ALA A 29 4.63 16.87 7.49
CA ALA A 29 5.35 15.81 8.21
C ALA A 29 4.39 14.69 8.66
N LEU A 30 3.19 15.03 9.13
CA LEU A 30 2.17 14.04 9.47
C LEU A 30 1.74 13.22 8.25
N GLN A 31 1.54 13.89 7.10
CA GLN A 31 1.20 13.21 5.86
C GLN A 31 2.29 12.25 5.42
N GLU A 32 3.55 12.69 5.39
CA GLU A 32 4.69 11.88 5.00
C GLU A 32 4.84 10.65 5.92
N ALA A 33 4.72 10.85 7.23
CA ALA A 33 4.80 9.76 8.20
C ALA A 33 3.66 8.74 8.03
N LEU A 34 2.42 9.19 7.85
CA LEU A 34 1.28 8.28 7.63
C LEU A 34 1.47 7.48 6.34
N TRP A 35 1.90 8.12 5.24
CA TRP A 35 2.14 7.41 3.98
C TRP A 35 3.33 6.45 4.06
N ALA A 36 4.41 6.81 4.76
CA ALA A 36 5.52 5.88 5.00
C ALA A 36 5.05 4.62 5.74
N LEU A 37 4.19 4.77 6.76
CA LEU A 37 3.60 3.65 7.49
C LEU A 37 2.63 2.83 6.63
N VAL A 38 1.89 3.45 5.70
CA VAL A 38 1.06 2.73 4.71
C VAL A 38 1.95 1.87 3.81
N TRP A 39 3.04 2.42 3.29
CA TRP A 39 3.96 1.68 2.42
C TRP A 39 4.69 0.54 3.14
N GLN A 40 4.84 0.65 4.45
CA GLN A 40 5.33 -0.43 5.31
C GLN A 40 4.25 -1.47 5.65
N GLY A 41 2.98 -1.23 5.27
CA GLY A 41 1.86 -2.13 5.57
C GLY A 41 1.45 -2.12 7.05
N VAL A 42 1.78 -1.05 7.79
CA VAL A 42 1.54 -0.96 9.24
C VAL A 42 0.21 -0.27 9.56
N ILE A 43 -0.27 0.61 8.69
CA ILE A 43 -1.53 1.32 8.88
C ILE A 43 -2.39 1.28 7.62
N THR A 44 -3.67 1.56 7.76
CA THR A 44 -4.63 1.66 6.65
C THR A 44 -5.59 2.84 6.82
N SER A 45 -6.30 3.17 5.74
CA SER A 45 -7.39 4.14 5.72
C SER A 45 -8.72 3.43 5.42
N ASP A 46 -9.81 3.90 6.02
CA ASP A 46 -11.16 3.37 5.81
C ASP A 46 -11.76 3.70 4.42
N ILE A 47 -11.13 4.61 3.66
CA ILE A 47 -11.58 5.03 2.34
C ILE A 47 -10.43 5.11 1.33
N TRP A 48 -10.78 4.98 0.05
CA TRP A 48 -9.83 5.10 -1.07
C TRP A 48 -9.55 6.54 -1.51
N ALA A 49 -10.20 7.54 -0.90
CA ALA A 49 -10.05 8.94 -1.31
C ALA A 49 -8.60 9.46 -1.16
N PRO A 50 -7.86 9.19 -0.05
CA PRO A 50 -6.45 9.52 0.10
C PRO A 50 -5.56 8.94 -0.99
N LEU A 51 -5.75 7.65 -1.31
CA LEU A 51 -4.95 7.00 -2.34
C LEU A 51 -5.20 7.60 -3.73
N ARG A 52 -6.47 7.87 -4.06
CA ARG A 52 -6.81 8.55 -5.31
C ARG A 52 -6.26 9.98 -5.35
N ALA A 53 -6.21 10.67 -4.23
CA ALA A 53 -5.64 12.00 -4.17
C ALA A 53 -4.13 11.98 -4.39
N LEU A 54 -3.42 11.00 -3.81
CA LEU A 54 -1.97 10.82 -4.00
C LEU A 54 -1.62 10.53 -5.47
N THR A 55 -2.39 9.65 -6.12
CA THR A 55 -2.15 9.29 -7.54
C THR A 55 -2.62 10.37 -8.52
N ARG A 56 -3.62 11.18 -8.15
CA ARG A 56 -4.06 12.33 -8.97
C ARG A 56 -3.22 13.58 -8.77
N SER A 57 -2.56 13.73 -7.62
CA SER A 57 -1.65 14.86 -7.38
C SER A 57 -0.43 14.83 -8.29
N SER A 58 -0.07 13.68 -8.88
CA SER A 58 0.97 13.57 -9.93
C SER A 58 0.46 13.93 -11.32
N SER A 59 -0.85 13.88 -11.58
CA SER A 59 -1.46 14.41 -12.79
C SER A 59 -1.76 15.89 -12.59
N ASN A 60 -1.07 16.79 -13.28
CA ASN A 60 -1.29 18.25 -13.26
C ASN A 60 -2.75 18.62 -12.97
N ALA A 61 -3.05 18.95 -11.72
CA ALA A 61 -4.38 19.33 -11.31
C ALA A 61 -4.68 20.67 -11.97
N ARG A 62 -5.40 20.64 -13.09
CA ARG A 62 -5.98 21.84 -13.68
C ARG A 62 -6.83 22.49 -12.59
N THR A 63 -6.36 23.63 -12.08
CA THR A 63 -7.12 24.52 -11.22
C THR A 63 -8.45 24.79 -11.89
N SER A 64 -9.49 24.08 -11.46
CA SER A 64 -10.85 24.48 -11.77
C SER A 64 -11.09 25.76 -10.99
N THR A 65 -11.02 26.89 -11.69
CA THR A 65 -11.45 28.19 -11.20
C THR A 65 -12.92 28.08 -10.83
N ARG A 66 -13.20 27.76 -9.56
CA ARG A 66 -14.54 27.88 -8.98
C ARG A 66 -14.98 29.33 -9.21
N ARG A 67 -15.98 29.50 -10.10
CA ARG A 67 -16.64 30.78 -10.32
C ARG A 67 -17.07 31.34 -8.98
N SER A 68 -16.60 32.55 -8.65
CA SER A 68 -17.06 33.29 -7.50
C SER A 68 -18.57 33.49 -7.64
N HIS A 69 -19.35 32.92 -6.71
CA HIS A 69 -20.75 33.31 -6.60
C HIS A 69 -20.77 34.77 -6.15
N ARG A 70 -21.23 35.66 -7.06
CA ARG A 70 -21.46 37.08 -6.77
C ARG A 70 -22.19 37.21 -5.44
N ALA A 71 -21.58 37.97 -4.53
CA ALA A 71 -22.11 38.28 -3.22
C ALA A 71 -23.52 38.89 -3.35
N ARG A 72 -24.53 38.19 -2.82
CA ARG A 72 -25.81 38.82 -2.47
C ARG A 72 -25.56 39.69 -1.24
N ARG A 73 -25.65 41.00 -1.42
CA ARG A 73 -25.63 42.00 -0.34
C ARG A 73 -26.75 41.71 0.67
N GLY A 74 -26.46 41.81 1.96
CA GLY A 74 -27.49 42.03 2.99
C GLY A 74 -27.70 40.93 4.03
N ARG A 75 -26.64 40.37 4.64
CA ARG A 75 -26.82 39.57 5.88
C ARG A 75 -25.79 40.00 6.95
N PRO A 76 -26.22 40.26 8.20
CA PRO A 76 -25.30 40.66 9.27
C PRO A 76 -24.29 39.54 9.54
N VAL A 77 -23.01 39.89 9.53
CA VAL A 77 -21.91 38.99 9.82
C VAL A 77 -21.85 38.80 11.33
N TYR A 78 -22.47 37.73 11.82
CA TYR A 78 -22.12 37.19 13.13
C TYR A 78 -20.68 36.67 13.06
N ALA A 79 -19.92 36.90 14.13
CA ALA A 79 -18.51 36.53 14.26
C ALA A 79 -18.27 35.13 13.70
N GLN A 80 -17.48 35.04 12.63
CA GLN A 80 -17.01 33.78 12.09
C GLN A 80 -16.24 33.07 13.20
N PRO A 81 -16.59 31.83 13.58
CA PRO A 81 -15.74 31.05 14.48
C PRO A 81 -14.35 30.97 13.84
N VAL A 82 -13.32 31.20 14.65
CA VAL A 82 -11.92 31.15 14.23
C VAL A 82 -11.69 29.80 13.56
N SER A 83 -11.58 29.79 12.23
CA SER A 83 -11.20 28.59 11.50
C SER A 83 -9.87 28.08 12.08
N PRO A 84 -9.71 26.76 12.31
CA PRO A 84 -8.44 26.23 12.78
C PRO A 84 -7.32 26.69 11.86
N ARG A 85 -6.19 27.14 12.43
CA ARG A 85 -5.02 27.66 11.69
C ARG A 85 -4.45 26.64 10.70
N VAL A 86 -4.79 25.36 10.85
CA VAL A 86 -4.43 24.26 9.95
C VAL A 86 -5.70 23.53 9.54
N SER A 87 -5.98 23.52 8.23
CA SER A 87 -7.06 22.71 7.66
C SER A 87 -6.54 21.31 7.40
N TYR A 88 -6.99 20.34 8.21
CA TYR A 88 -6.74 18.91 7.98
C TYR A 88 -7.63 18.32 6.87
N ASN A 89 -8.37 19.15 6.14
CA ASN A 89 -9.21 18.76 5.02
C ASN A 89 -8.39 18.64 3.72
N THR A 90 -7.20 18.05 3.80
CA THR A 90 -6.39 17.73 2.64
C THR A 90 -6.86 16.39 2.07
N PRO A 91 -7.09 16.28 0.74
CA PRO A 91 -7.56 15.05 0.13
C PRO A 91 -6.69 13.82 0.45
N ASN A 92 -5.37 14.02 0.62
CA ASN A 92 -4.37 12.99 0.93
C ASN A 92 -4.43 12.46 2.38
N LEU A 93 -5.18 13.12 3.27
CA LEU A 93 -5.35 12.76 4.68
C LEU A 93 -6.79 12.42 5.06
N ALA A 94 -7.69 12.38 4.06
CA ALA A 94 -9.11 12.12 4.25
C ALA A 94 -9.37 10.75 4.92
N GLY A 95 -10.52 10.62 5.59
CA GLY A 95 -10.89 9.38 6.25
C GLY A 95 -10.20 9.16 7.59
N ARG A 96 -10.42 7.97 8.13
CA ARG A 96 -9.85 7.52 9.41
C ARG A 96 -8.68 6.60 9.14
N TRP A 97 -7.63 6.80 9.93
CA TRP A 97 -6.40 6.01 9.87
C TRP A 97 -6.34 5.12 11.10
N SER A 98 -6.03 3.85 10.87
CA SER A 98 -5.95 2.83 11.93
C SER A 98 -4.73 1.95 11.74
N LEU A 99 -4.20 1.44 12.84
CA LEU A 99 -3.14 0.43 12.82
C LEU A 99 -3.68 -0.88 12.22
N LEU A 100 -2.96 -1.45 11.26
CA LEU A 100 -3.23 -2.79 10.77
C LEU A 100 -2.78 -3.80 11.83
N GLN A 101 -3.70 -4.61 12.32
CA GLN A 101 -3.39 -5.75 13.16
C GLN A 101 -3.03 -6.91 12.24
N VAL A 102 -1.75 -7.00 11.85
CA VAL A 102 -1.25 -8.12 11.07
C VAL A 102 -0.53 -9.05 12.03
N GLU A 103 -1.00 -10.29 12.13
CA GLU A 103 -0.27 -11.31 12.87
C GLU A 103 1.10 -11.49 12.22
N PRO A 104 2.21 -11.44 12.99
CA PRO A 104 3.53 -11.64 12.42
C PRO A 104 3.65 -13.05 11.84
N LEU A 105 3.66 -13.14 10.51
CA LEU A 105 4.01 -14.38 9.82
C LEU A 105 5.50 -14.67 10.00
N ASN A 106 5.84 -15.93 10.21
CA ASN A 106 7.24 -16.34 10.17
C ASN A 106 7.80 -16.17 8.74
N ASP A 107 9.12 -16.09 8.60
CA ASP A 107 9.75 -15.82 7.31
C ASP A 107 9.43 -16.89 6.24
N THR A 108 9.26 -18.14 6.67
CA THR A 108 8.90 -19.26 5.78
C THR A 108 7.48 -19.14 5.26
N GLU A 109 6.51 -18.85 6.12
CA GLU A 109 5.11 -18.61 5.77
C GLU A 109 4.98 -17.40 4.83
N ARG A 110 5.71 -16.33 5.12
CA ARG A 110 5.76 -15.14 4.27
C ARG A 110 6.30 -15.48 2.88
N MET A 111 7.44 -16.18 2.82
CA MET A 111 8.02 -16.58 1.54
C MET A 111 7.12 -17.54 0.76
N LEU A 112 6.42 -18.45 1.45
CA LEU A 112 5.44 -19.34 0.83
C LEU A 112 4.26 -18.56 0.25
N ALA A 113 3.68 -17.63 1.01
CA ALA A 113 2.58 -16.80 0.53
C ALA A 113 3.00 -15.95 -0.69
N LEU A 114 4.24 -15.45 -0.72
CA LEU A 114 4.79 -14.75 -1.89
C LEU A 114 4.92 -15.70 -3.09
N ALA A 115 5.43 -16.92 -2.90
CA ALA A 115 5.56 -17.90 -3.98
C ALA A 115 4.19 -18.30 -4.56
N GLU A 116 3.20 -18.55 -3.71
CA GLU A 116 1.82 -18.85 -4.12
C GLU A 116 1.22 -17.68 -4.91
N ASN A 117 1.36 -16.44 -4.41
CA ASN A 117 0.91 -15.25 -5.13
C ASN A 117 1.59 -15.09 -6.50
N MET A 118 2.89 -15.41 -6.59
CA MET A 118 3.61 -15.36 -7.86
C MET A 118 3.11 -16.43 -8.83
N LEU A 119 2.82 -17.65 -8.36
CA LEU A 119 2.26 -18.71 -9.20
C LEU A 119 0.86 -18.33 -9.71
N ASP A 120 0.01 -17.74 -8.87
CA ASP A 120 -1.32 -17.29 -9.27
C ASP A 120 -1.27 -16.19 -10.34
N ARG A 121 -0.32 -15.25 -10.23
CA ARG A 121 -0.22 -14.09 -11.13
C ARG A 121 0.53 -14.37 -12.42
N TYR A 122 1.63 -15.14 -12.34
CA TYR A 122 2.53 -15.37 -13.46
C TYR A 122 2.41 -16.76 -14.07
N GLY A 123 1.84 -17.74 -13.35
CA GLY A 123 1.83 -19.15 -13.72
C GLY A 123 3.19 -19.85 -13.58
N ILE A 124 4.28 -19.15 -13.89
CA ILE A 124 5.65 -19.63 -13.82
C ILE A 124 6.50 -18.67 -12.97
N ILE A 125 7.17 -19.20 -11.96
CA ILE A 125 8.22 -18.49 -11.23
C ILE A 125 9.52 -18.58 -12.03
N SER A 126 10.08 -17.42 -12.40
CA SER A 126 11.36 -17.27 -13.09
C SER A 126 12.21 -16.20 -12.42
N ARG A 127 13.52 -16.15 -12.74
CA ARG A 127 14.42 -15.11 -12.21
C ARG A 127 13.93 -13.70 -12.51
N GLN A 128 13.40 -13.48 -13.71
CA GLN A 128 12.90 -12.17 -14.12
C GLN A 128 11.63 -11.79 -13.34
N ALA A 129 10.71 -12.74 -13.12
CA ALA A 129 9.51 -12.50 -12.33
C ALA A 129 9.85 -12.11 -10.87
N VAL A 130 10.82 -12.80 -10.26
CA VAL A 130 11.24 -12.50 -8.89
C VAL A 130 11.88 -11.11 -8.77
N ILE A 131 12.64 -10.68 -9.79
CA ILE A 131 13.22 -9.34 -9.83
C ILE A 131 12.14 -8.27 -10.01
N ALA A 132 11.15 -8.53 -10.87
CA ALA A 132 10.05 -7.59 -11.10
C ALA A 132 9.20 -7.34 -9.85
N GLU A 133 8.99 -8.37 -9.03
CA GLU A 133 8.23 -8.29 -7.77
C GLU A 133 9.08 -7.79 -6.57
N ASN A 134 10.38 -7.51 -6.78
CA ASN A 134 11.30 -7.06 -5.73
C ASN A 134 11.26 -7.93 -4.46
N ILE A 135 11.26 -9.25 -4.64
CA ILE A 135 11.13 -10.22 -3.54
C ILE A 135 12.34 -10.12 -2.59
N PRO A 136 12.11 -10.06 -1.26
CA PRO A 136 13.19 -10.09 -0.27
C PRO A 136 14.13 -11.30 -0.42
N GLY A 137 15.44 -11.05 -0.39
CA GLY A 137 16.45 -12.10 -0.63
C GLY A 137 16.58 -12.55 -2.10
N GLY A 138 15.76 -12.00 -3.00
CA GLY A 138 15.85 -12.19 -4.44
C GLY A 138 15.64 -13.64 -4.90
N PHE A 139 16.12 -13.93 -6.11
CA PHE A 139 15.97 -15.25 -6.72
C PHE A 139 16.58 -16.40 -5.91
N PRO A 140 17.73 -16.29 -5.23
CA PRO A 140 18.27 -17.39 -4.43
C PRO A 140 17.33 -17.84 -3.30
N SER A 141 16.72 -16.88 -2.58
CA SER A 141 15.75 -17.18 -1.51
C SER A 141 14.54 -17.92 -2.07
N MET A 142 13.94 -17.38 -3.14
CA MET A 142 12.80 -18.00 -3.82
C MET A 142 13.15 -19.38 -4.40
N GLN A 143 14.35 -19.54 -4.97
CA GLN A 143 14.79 -20.81 -5.54
C GLN A 143 14.93 -21.90 -4.47
N THR A 144 15.44 -21.57 -3.27
CA THR A 144 15.54 -22.51 -2.15
C THR A 144 14.16 -23.02 -1.74
N LEU A 145 13.18 -22.12 -1.62
CA LEU A 145 11.80 -22.51 -1.32
C LEU A 145 11.19 -23.34 -2.46
N CYS A 146 11.35 -22.92 -3.71
CA CYS A 146 10.84 -23.65 -4.87
C CYS A 146 11.40 -25.07 -4.97
N ARG A 147 12.66 -25.29 -4.58
CA ARG A 147 13.23 -26.65 -4.48
C ARG A 147 12.52 -27.49 -3.42
N SER A 148 12.24 -26.93 -2.24
CA SER A 148 11.46 -27.65 -1.22
C SER A 148 10.02 -27.94 -1.67
N MET A 149 9.40 -27.03 -2.43
CA MET A 149 8.10 -27.26 -3.06
C MET A 149 8.15 -28.31 -4.18
N GLU A 150 9.26 -28.39 -4.92
CA GLU A 150 9.52 -29.43 -5.93
C GLU A 150 9.68 -30.80 -5.25
N ASP A 151 10.46 -30.89 -4.17
CA ASP A 151 10.68 -32.12 -3.41
C ASP A 151 9.37 -32.68 -2.81
N SER A 152 8.44 -31.80 -2.43
CA SER A 152 7.08 -32.18 -1.99
C SER A 152 6.09 -32.44 -3.13
N GLY A 153 6.52 -32.28 -4.38
CA GLY A 153 5.70 -32.52 -5.58
C GLY A 153 4.64 -31.46 -5.87
N ARG A 154 4.66 -30.31 -5.19
CA ARG A 154 3.70 -29.21 -5.40
C ARG A 154 3.90 -28.51 -6.73
N ILE A 155 5.16 -28.35 -7.12
CA ILE A 155 5.57 -27.69 -8.37
C ILE A 155 6.60 -28.54 -9.09
N MET A 156 6.84 -28.24 -10.36
CA MET A 156 7.92 -28.84 -11.14
C MET A 156 8.90 -27.79 -11.59
N ARG A 157 10.17 -28.18 -11.63
CA ARG A 157 11.23 -27.41 -12.28
C ARG A 157 11.38 -27.83 -13.73
N GLY A 158 11.62 -26.85 -14.60
CA GLY A 158 11.87 -27.11 -16.02
C GLY A 158 12.22 -25.86 -16.79
N ARG A 159 12.13 -25.97 -18.12
CA ARG A 159 12.21 -24.86 -19.06
C ARG A 159 10.94 -24.90 -19.90
N PHE A 160 9.95 -24.13 -19.49
CA PHE A 160 8.61 -24.18 -20.08
C PHE A 160 8.43 -23.12 -21.16
N VAL A 161 9.00 -21.93 -20.94
CA VAL A 161 8.88 -20.79 -21.86
C VAL A 161 10.26 -20.26 -22.23
N GLU A 162 10.51 -20.02 -23.51
CA GLU A 162 11.75 -19.40 -23.96
C GLU A 162 11.86 -17.94 -23.52
N GLY A 163 13.09 -17.45 -23.34
CA GLY A 163 13.32 -16.05 -22.91
C GLY A 163 13.20 -15.79 -21.40
N LEU A 164 12.53 -16.64 -20.61
CA LEU A 164 12.38 -16.48 -19.16
C LEU A 164 13.56 -17.01 -18.32
N GLY A 165 14.68 -17.35 -18.96
CA GLY A 165 15.86 -17.91 -18.31
C GLY A 165 15.78 -19.43 -18.07
N GLY A 166 16.84 -19.99 -17.47
CA GLY A 166 17.04 -21.44 -17.41
C GLY A 166 16.38 -22.16 -16.23
N ALA A 167 16.11 -21.48 -15.12
CA ALA A 167 15.44 -22.06 -13.95
C ALA A 167 14.02 -21.50 -13.85
N GLN A 168 13.04 -22.37 -14.12
CA GLN A 168 11.62 -22.05 -14.06
C GLN A 168 10.90 -23.08 -13.20
N PHE A 169 9.90 -22.63 -12.45
CA PHE A 169 9.06 -23.48 -11.61
C PHE A 169 7.59 -23.17 -11.86
N ALA A 170 6.76 -24.19 -11.99
CA ALA A 170 5.34 -24.03 -12.23
C ALA A 170 4.54 -25.19 -11.65
N GLU A 171 3.26 -24.96 -11.41
CA GLU A 171 2.32 -26.04 -11.08
C GLU A 171 2.08 -26.94 -12.29
N ARG A 172 1.78 -28.22 -12.03
CA ARG A 172 1.52 -29.21 -13.09
C ARG A 172 0.38 -28.76 -14.02
N LEU A 173 -0.70 -28.21 -13.46
CA LEU A 173 -1.84 -27.70 -14.23
C LEU A 173 -1.42 -26.61 -15.22
N THR A 174 -0.55 -25.69 -14.79
CA THR A 174 -0.03 -24.62 -15.66
C THR A 174 0.84 -25.21 -16.78
N ILE A 175 1.66 -26.21 -16.47
CA ILE A 175 2.50 -26.88 -17.47
C ILE A 175 1.65 -27.59 -18.52
N ASP A 176 0.60 -28.28 -18.09
CA ASP A 176 -0.30 -28.98 -19.02
C ASP A 176 -1.01 -27.97 -19.93
N ARG A 177 -1.50 -26.85 -19.38
CA ARG A 177 -2.06 -25.75 -20.19
C ARG A 177 -1.07 -25.16 -21.19
N LEU A 178 0.21 -25.05 -20.84
CA LEU A 178 1.25 -24.52 -21.73
C LEU A 178 1.57 -25.48 -22.89
N ARG A 179 1.33 -26.80 -22.72
CA ARG A 179 1.53 -27.79 -23.79
C ARG A 179 0.43 -27.77 -24.84
N ASP A 180 -0.74 -27.24 -24.48
CA ASP A 180 -1.90 -27.12 -25.36
C ASP A 180 -1.91 -25.81 -26.19
N LEU A 181 -0.89 -24.96 -26.01
CA LEU A 181 -0.69 -23.71 -26.77
C LEU A 181 0.21 -23.93 -27.98
#